data_AF-A0A8T4J7F3-F1
#
_entry.id   AF-A0A8T4J7F3-F1
#
_cell.length_a   1.000
_cell.length_b   1.000
_cell.length_c   1.000
_cell.angle_alpha   90.00
_cell.angle_beta   90.00
_cell.angle_gamma   90.00
#
_symmetry.space_group_name_H-M   'P 1'
#
loop_
_entity.id
_entity.type
_entity.pdbx_description
1 polymer ?
#
loop_
_entity_poly.entity_id
_entity_poly.type
_entity_poly.pdbx_seq_one_letter_code
_entity_poly.pdbx_strand_id
1 'polypeptide(L)'
;MFASDLDRTLIYSAAALGLTVPDAAAPRLLCVEVYESKPLSYLTETAAELLATLAARTVFVPTTTRTREQYGRIHLPGPTPRYAVCANGGHLLVDGESDPDWHARVRERLTECAPLDEVRAHMLRTASGAEESGWVLKERVAEDLFAYLVVDRARLPDTYVKELGDWAAPRGWTVSLQGRKIYAVPRPLTKSAAIAALLVS
;
A
#
# COMPACT_ATOMS: atom_id res chain seq x y z
N MET A 1 -10.26 19.11 -2.92
CA MET A 1 -9.87 17.76 -2.43
C MET A 1 -8.46 17.48 -2.91
N PHE A 2 -7.61 16.94 -2.05
CA PHE A 2 -6.25 16.51 -2.36
C PHE A 2 -6.10 15.05 -1.91
N ALA A 3 -5.98 14.13 -2.88
CA ALA A 3 -5.70 12.73 -2.61
C ALA A 3 -4.20 12.48 -2.73
N SER A 4 -3.59 11.77 -1.78
CA SER A 4 -2.15 11.50 -1.78
C SER A 4 -1.86 10.07 -1.41
N ASP A 5 -0.92 9.45 -2.13
CA ASP A 5 -0.32 8.21 -1.66
C ASP A 5 0.51 8.45 -0.40
N LEU A 6 0.73 7.38 0.38
CA LEU A 6 1.47 7.48 1.65
C LEU A 6 2.91 7.03 1.47
N ASP A 7 3.12 5.73 1.27
CA ASP A 7 4.45 5.14 1.22
C ASP A 7 5.26 5.69 0.04
N ARG A 8 6.46 6.18 0.34
CA ARG A 8 7.37 6.81 -0.64
C ARG A 8 6.82 8.08 -1.31
N THR A 9 5.77 8.66 -0.76
CA THR A 9 5.20 9.95 -1.20
C THR A 9 5.15 10.95 -0.05
N LEU A 10 4.46 10.59 1.04
CA LEU A 10 4.40 11.41 2.26
C LEU A 10 5.23 10.81 3.39
N ILE A 11 5.25 9.48 3.51
CA ILE A 11 5.92 8.76 4.59
C ILE A 11 6.94 7.75 4.05
N TYR A 12 8.03 7.60 4.79
CA TYR A 12 9.19 6.80 4.38
C TYR A 12 9.68 5.96 5.56
N SER A 13 10.03 4.71 5.32
CA SER A 13 10.84 3.94 6.27
C SER A 13 12.26 4.50 6.33
N ALA A 14 13.01 4.23 7.41
CA ALA A 14 14.42 4.62 7.52
C ALA A 14 15.26 4.26 6.28
N ALA A 15 15.09 3.04 5.76
CA ALA A 15 15.80 2.55 4.58
C ALA A 15 15.37 3.19 3.24
N ALA A 16 14.30 4.00 3.23
CA ALA A 16 13.74 4.61 2.03
C ALA A 16 13.81 6.15 2.03
N LEU A 17 14.32 6.77 3.11
CA LEU A 17 14.42 8.22 3.24
C LEU A 17 15.36 8.85 2.21
N GLY A 18 16.38 8.11 1.75
CA GLY A 18 17.30 8.59 0.71
C GLY A 18 18.03 9.88 1.09
N LEU A 19 18.46 10.01 2.35
CA LEU A 19 19.20 11.20 2.82
C LEU A 19 20.59 11.24 2.19
N THR A 20 20.73 11.94 1.06
CA THR A 20 21.98 12.06 0.29
C THR A 20 22.78 13.31 0.62
N VAL A 21 22.32 14.11 1.59
CA VAL A 21 23.00 15.32 2.08
C VAL A 21 24.04 14.96 3.15
N PRO A 22 25.04 15.83 3.41
CA PRO A 22 25.95 15.63 4.53
C PRO A 22 25.20 15.46 5.85
N ASP A 23 25.70 14.62 6.76
CA ASP A 23 25.02 14.25 8.01
C ASP A 23 24.59 15.46 8.85
N ALA A 24 25.46 16.48 8.97
CA ALA A 24 25.17 17.70 9.71
C ALA A 24 24.07 18.58 9.08
N ALA A 25 23.74 18.34 7.80
CA ALA A 25 22.70 19.03 7.05
C ALA A 25 21.45 18.15 6.85
N ALA A 26 21.42 16.94 7.41
CA ALA A 26 20.25 16.07 7.33
C ALA A 26 19.03 16.75 7.96
N PRO A 27 17.85 16.70 7.30
CA PRO A 27 16.64 17.30 7.84
C PRO A 27 16.21 16.57 9.11
N ARG A 28 15.57 17.30 10.02
CA ARG A 28 14.88 16.70 11.17
C ARG A 28 13.68 15.88 10.69
N LEU A 29 13.51 14.72 11.31
CA LEU A 29 12.48 13.74 10.96
C LEU A 29 11.46 13.63 12.08
N LEU A 30 10.19 13.59 11.70
CA LEU A 30 9.08 13.26 12.57
C LEU A 30 8.67 11.81 12.34
N CYS A 31 8.68 11.00 13.42
CA CYS A 31 8.10 9.66 13.39
C CYS A 31 6.57 9.76 13.47
N VAL A 32 5.87 9.13 12.52
CA VAL A 32 4.40 9.15 12.43
C VAL A 32 3.79 7.76 12.48
N GLU A 33 4.60 6.70 12.64
CA GLU A 33 4.09 5.34 12.75
C GLU A 33 5.01 4.53 13.65
N VAL A 34 4.42 3.79 14.58
CA VAL A 34 5.12 2.82 15.43
C VAL A 34 4.47 1.45 15.24
N TYR A 35 5.30 0.42 15.13
CA TYR A 35 4.85 -0.97 15.03
C TYR A 35 5.75 -1.86 15.89
N GLU A 36 5.16 -2.72 16.73
CA GLU A 36 5.89 -3.57 17.69
C GLU A 36 6.88 -2.74 18.55
N SER A 37 6.43 -1.58 19.02
CA SER A 37 7.23 -0.61 19.80
C SER A 37 8.46 -0.06 19.08
N LYS A 38 8.54 -0.22 17.75
CA LYS A 38 9.63 0.30 16.92
C LYS A 38 9.11 1.40 15.99
N PRO A 39 9.79 2.56 15.93
CA PRO A 39 9.55 3.57 14.90
C PRO A 39 9.65 2.96 13.50
N LEU A 40 8.61 3.17 12.67
CA LEU A 40 8.47 2.51 11.37
C LEU A 40 8.50 3.50 10.20
N SER A 41 7.71 4.57 10.28
CA SER A 41 7.56 5.54 9.18
C SER A 41 7.78 6.97 9.65
N TYR A 42 8.41 7.75 8.78
CA TYR A 42 8.87 9.10 9.04
C TYR A 42 8.52 10.04 7.89
N LEU A 43 8.45 11.33 8.19
CA LEU A 43 8.49 12.41 7.22
C LEU A 43 9.33 13.57 7.78
N THR A 44 9.79 14.50 6.95
CA THR A 44 10.58 15.65 7.45
C THR A 44 9.69 16.61 8.22
N GLU A 45 10.22 17.32 9.22
CA GLU A 45 9.42 18.33 9.96
C GLU A 45 8.81 19.39 9.01
N THR A 46 9.52 19.78 7.96
CA THR A 46 8.98 20.68 6.92
C THR A 46 7.78 20.07 6.19
N ALA A 47 7.83 18.78 5.81
CA ALA A 47 6.69 18.10 5.21
C ALA A 47 5.51 18.00 6.18
N ALA A 48 5.78 17.88 7.49
CA ALA A 48 4.74 17.81 8.51
C ALA A 48 3.94 19.12 8.58
N GLU A 49 4.64 20.25 8.62
CA GLU A 49 4.04 21.59 8.66
C GLU A 49 3.22 21.89 7.40
N LEU A 50 3.77 21.55 6.23
CA LEU A 50 3.08 21.73 4.95
C LEU A 50 1.82 20.87 4.86
N LEU A 51 1.90 19.60 5.29
CA LEU A 51 0.75 18.70 5.31
C LEU A 51 -0.35 19.20 6.23
N ALA A 52 0.00 19.63 7.45
CA ALA A 52 -0.97 20.17 8.40
C ALA A 52 -1.67 21.44 7.86
N THR A 53 -0.89 22.34 7.24
CA THR A 53 -1.42 23.55 6.60
C THR A 53 -2.36 23.24 5.44
N LEU A 54 -1.99 22.27 4.60
CA LEU A 54 -2.82 21.82 3.48
C LEU A 54 -4.11 21.17 3.98
N ALA A 55 -4.02 20.25 4.93
CA ALA A 55 -5.16 19.52 5.50
C ALA A 55 -6.15 20.44 6.23
N ALA A 56 -5.69 21.57 6.78
CA ALA A 56 -6.57 22.58 7.36
C ALA A 56 -7.37 23.39 6.33
N ARG A 57 -6.96 23.39 5.05
CA ARG A 57 -7.53 24.25 3.99
C ARG A 57 -8.25 23.47 2.89
N THR A 58 -8.11 22.15 2.84
CA THR A 58 -8.77 21.30 1.85
C THR A 58 -9.07 19.93 2.41
N VAL A 59 -10.02 19.23 1.79
CA VAL A 59 -10.29 17.81 2.08
C VAL A 59 -9.08 16.99 1.63
N PHE A 60 -8.28 16.55 2.60
CA PHE A 60 -7.17 15.64 2.39
C PHE A 60 -7.64 14.19 2.47
N VAL A 61 -7.23 13.35 1.50
CA VAL A 61 -7.60 11.94 1.42
C VAL A 61 -6.34 11.07 1.27
N PRO A 62 -5.80 10.53 2.38
CA PRO A 62 -4.78 9.48 2.34
C PRO A 62 -5.23 8.30 1.48
N THR A 63 -4.38 7.84 0.57
CA THR A 63 -4.76 6.84 -0.43
C THR A 63 -3.67 5.79 -0.61
N THR A 64 -3.76 4.68 0.12
CA THR A 64 -2.64 3.73 0.31
C THR A 64 -2.97 2.29 -0.09
N THR A 65 -1.92 1.51 -0.38
CA THR A 65 -2.01 0.04 -0.51
C THR A 65 -2.05 -0.67 0.86
N ARG A 66 -1.75 0.03 1.95
CA ARG A 66 -1.79 -0.52 3.31
C ARG A 66 -3.21 -0.99 3.69
N THR A 67 -3.28 -2.04 4.49
CA THR A 67 -4.54 -2.49 5.12
C THR A 67 -5.08 -1.42 6.07
N ARG A 68 -6.34 -1.54 6.50
CA ARG A 68 -6.93 -0.59 7.47
C ARG A 68 -6.16 -0.63 8.79
N GLU A 69 -5.80 -1.82 9.25
CA GLU A 69 -4.98 -2.00 10.45
C GLU A 69 -3.61 -1.30 10.33
N GLN A 70 -2.95 -1.42 9.18
CA GLN A 70 -1.67 -0.75 8.94
C GLN A 70 -1.82 0.77 8.84
N TYR A 71 -2.89 1.25 8.22
CA TYR A 71 -3.20 2.67 8.14
C TYR A 71 -3.52 3.27 9.52
N GLY A 72 -4.26 2.55 10.37
CA GLY A 72 -4.65 2.99 11.71
C GLY A 72 -3.47 3.20 12.68
N ARG A 73 -2.26 2.76 12.32
CA ARG A 73 -1.03 3.02 13.09
C ARG A 73 -0.38 4.36 12.74
N ILE A 74 -0.83 5.01 11.66
CA ILE A 74 -0.23 6.23 11.13
C ILE A 74 -0.89 7.44 11.77
N HIS A 75 -0.10 8.27 12.43
CA HIS A 75 -0.52 9.52 13.07
C HIS A 75 0.04 10.69 12.26
N LEU A 76 -0.66 11.06 11.18
CA LEU A 76 -0.27 12.20 10.34
C LEU A 76 -0.51 13.53 11.09
N PRO A 77 0.36 14.54 10.88
CA PRO A 77 0.19 15.87 11.45
C PRO A 77 -1.02 16.59 10.84
N GLY A 78 -1.70 17.39 11.65
CA GLY A 78 -2.89 18.15 11.25
C GLY A 78 -4.20 17.49 11.66
N PRO A 79 -5.34 17.98 11.14
CA PRO A 79 -6.66 17.40 11.41
C PRO A 79 -6.74 15.95 10.93
N THR A 80 -7.44 15.10 11.69
CA THR A 80 -7.75 13.73 11.27
C THR A 80 -8.50 13.75 9.93
N PRO A 81 -8.02 13.06 8.89
CA PRO A 81 -8.70 13.00 7.61
C PRO A 81 -10.08 12.35 7.76
N ARG A 82 -11.13 13.05 7.31
CA ARG A 82 -12.49 12.50 7.24
C ARG A 82 -12.58 11.28 6.32
N TYR A 83 -11.82 11.29 5.22
CA TYR A 83 -11.80 10.20 4.27
C TYR A 83 -10.41 9.59 4.15
N ALA A 84 -10.34 8.28 3.97
CA ALA A 84 -9.11 7.59 3.58
C ALA A 84 -9.42 6.41 2.66
N VAL A 85 -8.50 6.10 1.76
CA VAL A 85 -8.57 4.92 0.89
C VAL A 85 -7.49 3.95 1.34
N CYS A 86 -7.90 2.75 1.75
CA CYS A 86 -7.02 1.67 2.17
C CYS A 86 -7.12 0.48 1.20
N ALA A 87 -6.20 -0.48 1.37
CA ALA A 87 -6.15 -1.72 0.61
C ALA A 87 -6.24 -1.51 -0.90
N ASN A 88 -5.53 -0.50 -1.41
CA ASN A 88 -5.48 -0.13 -2.83
C ASN A 88 -6.85 0.23 -3.44
N GLY A 89 -7.78 0.76 -2.65
CA GLY A 89 -9.16 1.02 -3.10
C GLY A 89 -10.19 0.03 -2.56
N GLY A 90 -9.75 -0.99 -1.80
CA GLY A 90 -10.64 -2.00 -1.23
C GLY A 90 -11.54 -1.52 -0.12
N HIS A 91 -11.09 -0.47 0.59
CA HIS A 91 -11.85 0.17 1.64
C HIS A 91 -11.79 1.67 1.45
N LEU A 92 -12.96 2.28 1.48
CA LEU A 92 -13.14 3.71 1.65
C LEU A 92 -13.53 3.91 3.11
N LEU A 93 -12.74 4.68 3.84
CA LEU A 93 -13.02 5.03 5.23
C LEU A 93 -13.74 6.37 5.26
N VAL A 94 -14.79 6.46 6.07
CA VAL A 94 -15.50 7.69 6.42
C VAL A 94 -15.44 7.82 7.95
N ASP A 95 -14.79 8.88 8.42
CA ASP A 95 -14.56 9.14 9.84
C ASP A 95 -13.89 7.96 10.57
N GLY A 96 -12.98 7.28 9.88
CA GLY A 96 -12.22 6.12 10.38
C GLY A 96 -12.88 4.76 10.14
N GLU A 97 -14.17 4.73 9.78
CA GLU A 97 -14.95 3.50 9.60
C GLU A 97 -15.07 3.10 8.14
N SER A 98 -15.04 1.80 7.84
CA SER A 98 -15.18 1.33 6.45
C SER A 98 -16.60 1.51 5.95
N ASP A 99 -16.76 2.15 4.80
CA ASP A 99 -18.02 2.23 4.06
C ASP A 99 -18.42 0.82 3.55
N PRO A 100 -19.55 0.26 4.04
CA PRO A 100 -19.99 -1.08 3.67
C PRO A 100 -20.51 -1.15 2.22
N ASP A 101 -21.14 -0.10 1.71
CA ASP A 101 -21.69 -0.07 0.35
C ASP A 101 -20.57 -0.03 -0.67
N TRP A 102 -19.52 0.76 -0.41
CA TRP A 102 -18.31 0.74 -1.21
C TRP A 102 -17.65 -0.64 -1.20
N HIS A 103 -17.48 -1.24 -0.03
CA HIS A 103 -16.83 -2.55 0.08
C HIS A 103 -17.63 -3.65 -0.64
N ALA A 104 -18.97 -3.63 -0.57
CA ALA A 104 -19.82 -4.54 -1.31
C ALA A 104 -19.63 -4.40 -2.84
N ARG A 105 -19.60 -3.16 -3.35
CA ARG A 105 -19.31 -2.89 -4.78
C ARG A 105 -17.93 -3.37 -5.21
N VAL A 106 -16.92 -3.23 -4.34
CA VAL A 106 -15.59 -3.79 -4.60
C VAL A 106 -15.70 -5.31 -4.72
N ARG A 107 -16.29 -5.99 -3.74
CA ARG A 107 -16.45 -7.45 -3.74
C ARG A 107 -17.15 -7.96 -4.99
N GLU A 108 -18.20 -7.27 -5.43
CA GLU A 108 -18.92 -7.58 -6.67
C GLU A 108 -18.00 -7.51 -7.90
N ARG A 109 -17.26 -6.41 -8.07
CA ARG A 109 -16.31 -6.26 -9.20
C ARG A 109 -15.20 -7.30 -9.19
N LEU A 110 -14.78 -7.76 -8.01
CA LEU A 110 -13.74 -8.78 -7.90
C LEU A 110 -14.20 -10.15 -8.39
N THR A 111 -15.50 -10.40 -8.54
CA THR A 111 -16.02 -11.66 -9.12
C THR A 111 -15.69 -11.84 -10.60
N GLU A 112 -15.32 -10.75 -11.29
CA GLU A 112 -14.85 -10.79 -12.69
C GLU A 112 -13.40 -11.28 -12.83
N CYS A 113 -12.68 -11.43 -11.72
CA CYS A 113 -11.29 -11.90 -11.69
C CYS A 113 -11.20 -13.35 -11.21
N ALA A 114 -10.08 -14.01 -11.49
CA ALA A 114 -9.79 -15.31 -10.87
C ALA A 114 -9.75 -15.17 -9.34
N PRO A 115 -10.20 -16.19 -8.57
CA PRO A 115 -10.20 -16.13 -7.11
C PRO A 115 -8.82 -15.86 -6.51
N LEU A 116 -8.79 -15.10 -5.41
CA LEU A 116 -7.56 -14.79 -4.67
C LEU A 116 -6.76 -16.06 -4.32
N ASP A 117 -7.43 -17.12 -3.87
CA ASP A 117 -6.78 -18.37 -3.49
C ASP A 117 -6.07 -19.06 -4.66
N GLU A 118 -6.60 -18.94 -5.89
CA GLU A 118 -5.93 -19.47 -7.08
C GLU A 118 -4.61 -18.73 -7.33
N VAL A 119 -4.66 -17.39 -7.29
CA VAL A 119 -3.49 -16.53 -7.53
C VAL A 119 -2.45 -16.70 -6.44
N ARG A 120 -2.89 -16.69 -5.18
CA ARG A 120 -2.04 -16.92 -4.01
C ARG A 120 -1.36 -18.29 -4.08
N ALA A 121 -2.12 -19.35 -4.36
CA ALA A 121 -1.56 -20.69 -4.48
C ALA A 121 -0.57 -20.79 -5.66
N HIS A 122 -0.83 -20.09 -6.77
CA HIS A 122 0.15 -20.02 -7.87
C HIS A 122 1.42 -19.28 -7.46
N MET A 123 1.33 -18.13 -6.78
CA MET A 123 2.49 -17.39 -6.27
C MET A 123 3.38 -18.26 -5.38
N LEU A 124 2.78 -19.04 -4.47
CA LEU A 124 3.51 -19.96 -3.59
C LEU A 124 4.12 -21.13 -4.37
N ARG A 125 3.38 -21.71 -5.32
CA ARG A 125 3.87 -22.81 -6.17
C ARG A 125 5.05 -22.39 -7.06
N THR A 126 5.00 -21.21 -7.67
CA THR A 126 6.10 -20.73 -8.54
C THR A 126 7.26 -20.15 -7.73
N ALA A 127 7.01 -19.77 -6.48
CA ALA A 127 8.05 -19.54 -5.50
C ALA A 127 8.56 -20.83 -4.85
N SER A 128 8.06 -22.02 -5.22
CA SER A 128 8.58 -23.29 -4.68
C SER A 128 9.99 -23.51 -5.22
N GLY A 129 10.99 -23.55 -4.33
CA GLY A 129 12.42 -23.38 -4.63
C GLY A 129 13.01 -22.09 -4.04
N ALA A 130 12.16 -21.16 -3.60
CA ALA A 130 12.53 -20.01 -2.77
C ALA A 130 12.95 -20.41 -1.35
N GLU A 131 12.66 -21.62 -0.88
CA GLU A 131 13.17 -22.11 0.40
C GLU A 131 14.69 -22.38 0.32
N GLU A 132 15.15 -22.97 -0.79
CA GLU A 132 16.58 -23.24 -1.03
C GLU A 132 17.37 -21.96 -1.36
N SER A 133 16.78 -21.07 -2.16
CA SER A 133 17.40 -19.77 -2.51
C SER A 133 17.12 -18.68 -1.47
N GLY A 134 16.14 -18.86 -0.59
CA GLY A 134 15.78 -17.96 0.51
C GLY A 134 15.24 -16.60 0.09
N TRP A 135 14.80 -16.40 -1.16
CA TRP A 135 14.43 -15.06 -1.64
C TRP A 135 13.03 -14.61 -1.23
N VAL A 136 12.11 -15.51 -0.91
CA VAL A 136 10.81 -15.17 -0.30
C VAL A 136 10.95 -15.17 1.22
N LEU A 137 10.66 -14.04 1.84
CA LEU A 137 10.82 -13.87 3.28
C LEU A 137 9.49 -13.96 4.02
N LYS A 138 8.42 -13.42 3.43
CA LYS A 138 7.07 -13.43 4.01
C LYS A 138 6.04 -13.43 2.90
N GLU A 139 5.00 -14.21 3.08
CA GLU A 139 3.75 -14.09 2.34
C GLU A 139 2.73 -13.30 3.18
N ARG A 140 1.93 -12.46 2.54
CA ARG A 140 0.83 -11.75 3.18
C ARG A 140 -0.39 -11.67 2.25
N VAL A 141 -1.56 -11.77 2.87
CA VAL A 141 -2.84 -11.42 2.27
C VAL A 141 -3.31 -10.11 2.90
N ALA A 142 -3.80 -9.19 2.08
CA ALA A 142 -4.31 -7.90 2.51
C ALA A 142 -5.83 -7.89 2.43
N GLU A 143 -6.49 -7.92 3.60
CA GLU A 143 -7.96 -7.77 3.75
C GLU A 143 -8.79 -8.75 2.91
N ASP A 144 -8.24 -9.92 2.58
CA ASP A 144 -8.83 -10.90 1.65
C ASP A 144 -9.15 -10.34 0.26
N LEU A 145 -8.42 -9.31 -0.17
CA LEU A 145 -8.59 -8.64 -1.46
C LEU A 145 -7.44 -8.89 -2.43
N PHE A 146 -6.21 -8.97 -1.92
CA PHE A 146 -5.02 -9.17 -2.73
C PHE A 146 -3.86 -9.76 -1.92
N ALA A 147 -2.80 -10.23 -2.60
CA ALA A 147 -1.65 -10.86 -1.97
C ALA A 147 -0.35 -10.14 -2.31
N TYR A 148 0.63 -10.26 -1.42
CA TYR A 148 1.99 -9.83 -1.71
C TYR A 148 3.06 -10.69 -1.04
N LEU A 149 4.21 -10.78 -1.70
CA LEU A 149 5.42 -11.40 -1.16
C LEU A 149 6.38 -10.30 -0.71
N VAL A 150 6.98 -10.46 0.46
CA VAL A 150 8.18 -9.72 0.87
C VAL A 150 9.40 -10.51 0.45
N VAL A 151 10.30 -9.88 -0.28
CA VAL A 151 11.42 -10.56 -0.93
C VAL A 151 12.79 -10.01 -0.51
N ASP A 152 13.81 -10.85 -0.61
CA ASP A 152 15.20 -10.43 -0.74
C ASP A 152 15.48 -10.06 -2.20
N ARG A 153 15.76 -8.79 -2.43
CA ARG A 153 16.03 -8.25 -3.78
C ARG A 153 17.28 -8.83 -4.41
N ALA A 154 18.30 -9.17 -3.62
CA ALA A 154 19.57 -9.67 -4.14
C ALA A 154 19.46 -11.11 -4.64
N ARG A 155 18.42 -11.84 -4.20
CA ARG A 155 18.20 -13.25 -4.51
C ARG A 155 16.95 -13.50 -5.37
N LEU A 156 16.17 -12.46 -5.63
CA LEU A 156 14.97 -12.52 -6.46
C LEU A 156 15.37 -12.83 -7.92
N PRO A 157 14.82 -13.89 -8.55
CA PRO A 157 15.05 -14.12 -9.97
C PRO A 157 14.49 -12.98 -10.83
N ASP A 158 15.30 -12.48 -11.76
CA ASP A 158 14.96 -11.31 -12.59
C ASP A 158 13.70 -11.51 -13.44
N THR A 159 13.40 -12.75 -13.84
CA THR A 159 12.24 -13.08 -14.68
C THR A 159 10.95 -13.27 -13.89
N TYR A 160 11.02 -13.52 -12.58
CA TYR A 160 9.88 -13.97 -11.78
C TYR A 160 8.69 -13.00 -11.84
N VAL A 161 8.94 -11.69 -11.71
CA VAL A 161 7.87 -10.68 -11.74
C VAL A 161 7.15 -10.68 -13.08
N LYS A 162 7.90 -10.83 -14.18
CA LYS A 162 7.35 -10.87 -15.53
C LYS A 162 6.54 -12.14 -15.74
N GLU A 163 7.08 -13.31 -15.39
CA GLU A 163 6.41 -14.60 -15.54
C GLU A 163 5.11 -14.66 -14.72
N LEU A 164 5.16 -14.21 -13.46
CA LEU A 164 3.96 -14.11 -12.61
C LEU A 164 2.95 -13.14 -13.22
N GLY A 165 3.41 -11.99 -13.74
CA GLY A 165 2.58 -11.01 -14.43
C GLY A 165 1.88 -11.57 -15.66
N ASP A 166 2.62 -12.28 -16.51
CA ASP A 166 2.09 -12.90 -17.74
C ASP A 166 1.04 -13.96 -17.42
N TRP A 167 1.23 -14.74 -16.35
CA TRP A 167 0.25 -15.72 -15.89
C TRP A 167 -1.00 -15.07 -15.25
N ALA A 168 -0.82 -14.00 -14.48
CA ALA A 168 -1.87 -13.32 -13.73
C ALA A 168 -2.73 -12.37 -14.60
N ALA A 169 -2.15 -11.79 -15.66
CA ALA A 169 -2.81 -10.86 -16.57
C ALA A 169 -4.12 -11.39 -17.17
N PRO A 170 -4.18 -12.58 -17.82
CA PRO A 170 -5.42 -13.13 -18.38
C PRO A 170 -6.45 -13.52 -17.31
N ARG A 171 -6.06 -13.52 -16.03
CA ARG A 171 -6.93 -13.81 -14.87
C ARG A 171 -7.54 -12.57 -14.23
N GLY A 172 -7.31 -11.39 -14.81
CA GLY A 172 -7.80 -10.12 -14.27
C GLY A 172 -6.92 -9.52 -13.18
N TRP A 173 -5.67 -9.96 -13.04
CA TRP A 173 -4.73 -9.48 -12.03
C TRP A 173 -3.57 -8.69 -12.64
N THR A 174 -2.97 -7.81 -11.83
CA THR A 174 -1.78 -7.03 -12.15
C THR A 174 -0.70 -7.35 -11.13
N VAL A 175 0.53 -7.54 -11.60
CA VAL A 175 1.70 -7.83 -10.76
C VAL A 175 2.66 -6.65 -10.80
N SER A 176 3.18 -6.24 -9.65
CA SER A 176 4.17 -5.17 -9.58
C SER A 176 5.17 -5.38 -8.46
N LEU A 177 6.43 -4.98 -8.68
CA LEU A 177 7.48 -5.00 -7.67
C LEU A 177 7.73 -3.59 -7.14
N GLN A 178 7.35 -3.34 -5.89
CA GLN A 178 7.48 -2.05 -5.22
C GLN A 178 8.39 -2.16 -4.00
N GLY A 179 9.56 -1.53 -4.04
CA GLY A 179 10.57 -1.72 -3.01
C GLY A 179 10.94 -3.20 -2.89
N ARG A 180 10.66 -3.84 -1.76
CA ARG A 180 10.89 -5.28 -1.52
C ARG A 180 9.61 -6.12 -1.54
N LYS A 181 8.53 -5.60 -2.14
CA LYS A 181 7.23 -6.29 -2.17
C LYS A 181 6.80 -6.56 -3.60
N ILE A 182 6.48 -7.82 -3.90
CA ILE A 182 5.79 -8.20 -5.13
C ILE A 182 4.32 -8.27 -4.81
N TYR A 183 3.53 -7.35 -5.35
CA TYR A 183 2.07 -7.33 -5.21
C TYR A 183 1.43 -8.04 -6.40
N ALA A 184 0.42 -8.87 -6.13
CA ALA A 184 -0.56 -9.30 -7.12
C ALA A 184 -1.90 -8.71 -6.70
N VAL A 185 -2.49 -7.84 -7.53
CA VAL A 185 -3.70 -7.06 -7.21
C VAL A 185 -4.73 -7.23 -8.34
N PRO A 186 -6.04 -7.43 -8.04
CA PRO A 186 -7.07 -7.46 -9.08
C PRO A 186 -7.12 -6.13 -9.83
N ARG A 187 -7.29 -6.16 -11.15
CA ARG A 187 -7.36 -4.95 -12.00
C ARG A 187 -8.47 -3.97 -11.60
N PRO A 188 -9.68 -4.41 -11.18
CA PRO A 188 -10.72 -3.49 -10.73
C PRO A 188 -10.40 -2.79 -9.41
N LEU A 189 -9.49 -3.35 -8.61
CA LEU A 189 -9.12 -2.82 -7.30
C LEU A 189 -8.11 -1.67 -7.44
N THR A 190 -8.62 -0.44 -7.57
CA THR A 190 -7.79 0.74 -7.77
C THR A 190 -8.12 1.86 -6.79
N LYS A 191 -7.07 2.58 -6.40
CA LYS A 191 -7.15 3.82 -5.62
C LYS A 191 -8.02 4.87 -6.32
N SER A 192 -7.87 5.02 -7.63
CA SER A 192 -8.61 6.00 -8.43
C SER A 192 -10.12 5.73 -8.44
N ALA A 193 -10.54 4.47 -8.48
CA ALA A 193 -11.97 4.14 -8.40
C ALA A 193 -12.59 4.56 -7.06
N ALA A 194 -11.88 4.38 -5.95
CA ALA A 194 -12.33 4.82 -4.63
C ALA A 194 -12.38 6.35 -4.51
N ILE A 195 -11.38 7.05 -5.05
CA ILE A 195 -11.39 8.52 -5.11
C ILE A 195 -12.53 9.03 -5.99
N ALA A 196 -12.80 8.39 -7.13
CA ALA A 196 -13.91 8.78 -7.99
C ALA A 196 -15.26 8.66 -7.27
N ALA A 197 -15.44 7.65 -6.41
CA ALA A 197 -16.65 7.48 -5.63
C ALA A 197 -16.93 8.65 -4.67
N LEU A 198 -15.89 9.32 -4.16
CA LEU A 198 -16.02 10.52 -3.31
C LEU A 198 -16.39 11.79 -4.08
N LEU A 199 -16.30 11.79 -5.41
CA LEU A 199 -16.64 12.96 -6.23
C LEU A 199 -18.12 12.99 -6.65
N VAL A 200 -18.82 11.86 -6.50
CA VAL A 200 -20.23 11.67 -6.86
C VAL A 200 -21.14 11.49 -5.63
N SER A 201 -20.58 11.60 -4.41
CA SER A 201 -21.26 11.49 -3.12
C SER A 201 -21.64 12.84 -2.52
#